data_AF-A0A5E4G304-F1
#
_entry.id   AF-A0A5E4G304-F1
#
_cell.length_a   1.000
_cell.length_b   1.000
_cell.length_c   1.000
_cell.angle_alpha   90.00
_cell.angle_beta   90.00
_cell.angle_gamma   90.00
#
_symmetry.space_group_name_H-M   'P 1'
#
loop_
_entity.id
_entity.type
_entity.pdbx_description
1 polymer ?
#
loop_
_entity_poly.entity_id
_entity_poly.type
_entity_poly.pdbx_seq_one_letter_code
_entity_poly.pdbx_strand_id
1 'polypeptide(L)'
;MSSECEGKDSWPELVGDEGKDAAATIESENHLVNAVIVKEGTFVTADFRCNRVRVWVNKRGIVTKNPSRPAHLVVAIANFSYSMLPKQQPVAPGHCCLLPMQGMQSKNVDDDVWQEIRNFKKCLIMMFAKQEK
;
A
#
# COMPACT_ATOMS: atom_id res chain seq x y z
N MET A 1 21.00 0.86 9.45
CA MET A 1 20.41 0.91 10.80
C MET A 1 18.90 0.89 10.61
N SER A 2 18.25 -0.10 11.22
CA SER A 2 16.93 -0.63 10.94
C SER A 2 15.82 0.43 11.00
N SER A 3 15.06 0.57 9.90
CA SER A 3 13.83 1.36 9.82
C SER A 3 12.59 0.47 9.85
N GLU A 4 12.67 -0.62 10.60
CA GLU A 4 11.50 -1.45 10.88
C GLU A 4 10.67 -0.71 11.92
N CYS A 5 9.44 -0.37 11.56
CA CYS A 5 8.48 0.14 12.52
C CYS A 5 8.13 -0.99 13.47
N GLU A 6 8.26 -0.76 14.77
CA GLU A 6 7.90 -1.76 15.77
C GLU A 6 6.37 -1.83 15.92
N GLY A 7 5.86 -3.06 16.05
CA GLY A 7 4.43 -3.34 16.20
C GLY A 7 3.67 -3.55 14.89
N LYS A 8 2.36 -3.71 15.01
CA LYS A 8 1.45 -3.91 13.87
C LYS A 8 1.45 -2.66 12.98
N ASP A 9 1.48 -2.86 11.67
CA ASP A 9 1.62 -1.78 10.66
C ASP A 9 0.40 -1.65 9.72
N SER A 10 -0.57 -2.54 9.85
CA SER A 10 -1.73 -2.63 8.96
C SER A 10 -2.96 -3.21 9.66
N TRP A 11 -4.13 -2.63 9.34
CA TRP A 11 -5.43 -2.99 9.90
C TRP A 11 -6.49 -3.08 8.78
N PRO A 12 -6.40 -4.10 7.89
CA PRO A 12 -7.38 -4.28 6.81
C PRO A 12 -8.82 -4.53 7.31
N GLU A 13 -8.98 -5.08 8.52
CA GLU A 13 -10.25 -5.38 9.16
C GLU A 13 -11.07 -4.14 9.54
N LEU A 14 -10.41 -3.00 9.78
CA LEU A 14 -11.07 -1.75 10.17
C LEU A 14 -11.71 -1.01 8.99
N VAL A 15 -11.57 -1.53 7.77
CA VAL A 15 -12.21 -0.95 6.59
C VAL A 15 -13.71 -1.21 6.64
N GLY A 16 -14.49 -0.13 6.76
CA GLY A 16 -15.94 -0.20 6.94
C GLY A 16 -16.41 0.23 8.33
N ASP A 17 -15.50 0.35 9.30
CA ASP A 17 -15.81 0.81 10.65
C ASP A 17 -15.87 2.34 10.74
N GLU A 18 -16.41 2.85 11.86
CA GLU A 18 -16.36 4.27 12.16
C GLU A 18 -14.91 4.69 12.43
N GLY A 19 -14.47 5.80 11.82
CA GLY A 19 -13.07 6.23 11.88
C GLY A 19 -12.56 6.53 13.29
N LYS A 20 -13.46 6.87 14.23
CA LYS A 20 -13.12 7.06 15.65
C LYS A 20 -12.78 5.74 16.33
N ASP A 21 -13.61 4.72 16.10
CA ASP A 21 -13.40 3.39 16.65
C ASP A 21 -12.14 2.77 16.04
N ALA A 22 -11.95 2.93 14.73
CA ALA A 22 -10.74 2.47 14.05
C ALA A 22 -9.47 3.14 14.62
N ALA A 23 -9.51 4.45 14.86
CA ALA A 23 -8.38 5.17 15.46
C ALA A 23 -8.07 4.67 16.87
N ALA A 24 -9.10 4.46 17.69
CA ALA A 24 -8.94 3.91 19.04
C ALA A 24 -8.36 2.49 19.03
N THR A 25 -8.83 1.62 18.12
CA THR A 25 -8.29 0.26 17.97
C THR A 25 -6.82 0.29 17.55
N ILE A 26 -6.44 1.15 16.60
CA ILE A 26 -5.04 1.27 16.15
C ILE A 26 -4.12 1.68 17.30
N GLU A 27 -4.50 2.72 18.06
CA GLU A 27 -3.70 3.21 19.19
C GLU A 27 -3.66 2.22 20.36
N SER A 28 -4.73 1.41 20.51
CA SER A 28 -4.77 0.34 21.49
C SER A 28 -3.91 -0.87 21.11
N GLU A 29 -3.83 -1.22 19.83
CA GLU A 29 -3.04 -2.37 19.36
C GLU A 29 -1.57 -2.02 19.12
N ASN A 30 -1.27 -0.76 18.78
CA ASN A 30 0.09 -0.27 18.64
C ASN A 30 0.25 1.09 19.33
N HIS A 31 0.72 1.07 20.57
CA HIS A 31 0.98 2.28 21.36
C HIS A 31 2.12 3.16 20.83
N LEU A 32 2.88 2.69 19.84
CA LEU A 32 3.97 3.45 19.22
C LEU A 32 3.47 4.37 18.09
N VAL A 33 2.19 4.25 17.69
CA VAL A 33 1.61 5.03 16.60
C VAL A 33 0.50 5.95 17.09
N ASN A 34 0.35 7.08 16.40
CA ASN A 34 -0.75 8.01 16.55
C ASN A 34 -1.68 7.90 15.34
N ALA A 35 -2.96 7.66 15.57
CA ALA A 35 -3.96 7.51 14.53
C ALA A 35 -4.62 8.86 14.21
N VAL A 36 -4.33 9.39 13.02
CA VAL A 36 -4.88 10.67 12.55
C VAL A 36 -6.01 10.41 11.55
N ILE A 37 -7.22 10.82 11.91
CA ILE A 37 -8.39 10.74 11.03
C ILE A 37 -8.31 11.83 9.96
N VAL A 38 -8.39 11.42 8.69
CA VAL A 38 -8.29 12.32 7.52
C VAL A 38 -9.49 12.11 6.60
N LYS A 39 -10.18 13.19 6.25
CA LYS A 39 -11.27 13.15 5.27
C LYS A 39 -10.69 12.96 3.86
N GLU A 40 -11.30 12.08 3.07
CA GLU A 40 -10.93 11.91 1.67
C GLU A 40 -10.91 13.24 0.90
N GLY A 41 -9.87 13.43 0.08
CA GLY A 41 -9.65 14.68 -0.68
C GLY A 41 -8.85 15.75 0.06
N THR A 42 -8.53 15.55 1.35
CA THR A 42 -7.64 16.45 2.09
C THR A 42 -6.19 16.27 1.64
N PHE A 43 -5.51 17.36 1.31
CA PHE A 43 -4.09 17.35 1.00
C PHE A 43 -3.27 17.16 2.28
N VAL A 44 -2.43 16.12 2.31
CA VAL A 44 -1.57 15.77 3.44
C VAL A 44 -0.16 15.44 2.94
N THR A 45 0.84 15.55 3.80
CA THR A 45 2.25 15.30 3.46
C THR A 45 2.49 13.83 3.07
N ALA A 46 3.22 13.53 2.00
CA ALA A 46 3.44 12.14 1.54
C ALA A 46 4.57 11.39 2.29
N ASP A 47 5.01 11.89 3.44
CA ASP A 47 6.14 11.36 4.19
C ASP A 47 5.78 10.09 4.98
N PHE A 48 6.67 9.10 4.91
CA PHE A 48 6.56 7.86 5.67
C PHE A 48 7.03 8.08 7.12
N ARG A 49 6.17 7.73 8.09
CA ARG A 49 6.48 7.80 9.52
C ARG A 49 5.92 6.59 10.25
N CYS A 50 6.78 5.90 11.00
CA CYS A 50 6.36 4.75 11.82
C CYS A 50 5.36 5.14 12.91
N ASN A 51 5.50 6.33 13.49
CA ASN A 51 4.66 6.79 14.60
C ASN A 51 3.31 7.38 14.16
N ARG A 52 2.90 7.22 12.89
CA ARG A 52 1.68 7.84 12.38
C ARG A 52 0.93 6.95 11.41
N VAL A 53 -0.31 6.63 11.76
CA VAL A 53 -1.27 5.98 10.87
C VAL A 53 -2.31 7.01 10.43
N ARG A 54 -2.62 7.07 9.13
CA ARG A 54 -3.70 7.93 8.62
C ARG A 54 -4.94 7.10 8.35
N VAL A 55 -5.99 7.38 9.10
CA VAL A 55 -7.30 6.72 8.95
C VAL A 55 -8.13 7.54 7.97
N TRP A 56 -8.26 7.05 6.73
CA TRP A 56 -9.00 7.76 5.69
C TRP A 56 -10.49 7.46 5.76
N VAL A 57 -11.29 8.51 5.91
CA VAL A 57 -12.75 8.40 6.06
C VAL A 57 -13.52 9.13 4.95
N ASN A 58 -14.69 8.58 4.59
CA ASN A 58 -15.64 9.27 3.71
C ASN A 58 -16.39 10.38 4.46
N LYS A 59 -17.31 11.04 3.73
CA LYS A 59 -18.23 12.05 4.28
C LYS A 59 -19.10 11.56 5.45
N ARG A 60 -19.31 10.24 5.58
CA ARG A 60 -20.08 9.61 6.66
C ARG A 60 -19.20 9.21 7.85
N GLY A 61 -17.89 9.49 7.82
CA GLY A 61 -16.96 9.11 8.88
C GLY A 61 -16.54 7.64 8.86
N ILE A 62 -16.90 6.89 7.82
CA ILE A 62 -16.57 5.48 7.68
C ILE A 62 -15.21 5.33 7.00
N VAL A 63 -14.37 4.43 7.50
CA VAL A 63 -13.05 4.11 6.93
C VAL A 63 -13.22 3.52 5.53
N THR A 64 -12.71 4.21 4.51
CA THR A 64 -12.95 3.84 3.10
C THR A 64 -11.84 3.02 2.49
N LYS A 65 -10.62 3.17 2.99
CA LYS A 65 -9.43 2.61 2.35
C LYS A 65 -8.54 2.00 3.39
N ASN A 66 -8.06 0.80 3.10
CA ASN A 66 -6.71 0.44 3.53
C ASN A 66 -5.77 1.52 2.95
N PRO A 67 -5.12 2.36 3.79
CA PRO A 67 -4.36 3.52 3.34
C PRO A 67 -3.28 3.19 2.30
N SER A 68 -2.83 1.94 2.26
CA SER A 68 -1.75 1.50 1.40
C SER A 68 -2.19 1.18 -0.05
N ARG A 69 -3.37 0.55 -0.27
CA ARG A 69 -3.69 -0.10 -1.57
C ARG A 69 -4.97 0.44 -2.28
N PRO A 70 -4.85 1.36 -3.26
CA PRO A 70 -5.99 1.77 -4.09
C PRO A 70 -6.38 0.66 -5.08
N ALA A 71 -7.50 -0.01 -4.83
CA ALA A 71 -7.95 -1.17 -5.62
C ALA A 71 -8.07 -0.89 -7.13
N HIS A 72 -8.56 0.30 -7.52
CA HIS A 72 -8.76 0.67 -8.93
C HIS A 72 -7.47 0.81 -9.75
N LEU A 73 -6.31 0.91 -9.10
CA LEU A 73 -5.01 0.98 -9.80
C LEU A 73 -4.35 -0.38 -9.91
N VAL A 74 -4.89 -1.42 -9.28
CA VAL A 74 -4.31 -2.77 -9.33
C VAL A 74 -4.62 -3.41 -10.68
N VAL A 75 -3.57 -3.82 -11.39
CA VAL A 75 -3.66 -4.42 -12.73
C VAL A 75 -3.59 -5.94 -12.67
N ALA A 76 -2.75 -6.48 -11.78
CA ALA A 76 -2.59 -7.92 -11.59
C ALA A 76 -2.17 -8.24 -10.16
N ILE A 77 -2.60 -9.39 -9.64
CA ILE A 77 -2.34 -9.87 -8.29
C ILE A 77 -1.77 -11.29 -8.35
N ALA A 78 -0.72 -11.54 -7.57
CA ALA A 78 -0.18 -12.86 -7.27
C ALA A 78 -0.41 -13.18 -5.77
N ASN A 79 0.20 -14.23 -5.23
CA ASN A 79 -0.07 -14.64 -3.85
C ASN A 79 0.54 -13.68 -2.83
N PHE A 80 1.73 -13.16 -3.12
CA PHE A 80 2.47 -12.28 -2.20
C PHE A 80 2.89 -10.93 -2.81
N SER A 81 2.57 -10.70 -4.08
CA SER A 81 2.92 -9.49 -4.81
C SER A 81 1.83 -9.07 -5.79
N TYR A 82 1.88 -7.84 -6.27
CA TYR A 82 0.93 -7.31 -7.23
C TYR A 82 1.57 -6.23 -8.11
N SER A 83 0.95 -5.97 -9.26
CA SER A 83 1.28 -4.86 -10.15
C SER A 83 0.18 -3.80 -10.09
N MET A 84 0.57 -2.54 -9.99
CA MET A 84 -0.37 -1.42 -10.01
C MET A 84 0.13 -0.25 -10.85
N LEU A 85 -0.79 0.57 -11.34
CA LEU A 85 -0.49 1.87 -11.94
C LEU A 85 0.00 2.86 -10.87
N PRO A 86 0.92 3.79 -11.21
CA PRO A 86 1.37 4.81 -10.28
C PRO A 86 0.18 5.69 -9.83
N LYS A 87 0.15 6.04 -8.52
CA LYS A 87 -0.83 6.99 -7.97
C LYS A 87 -0.65 8.42 -8.51
N GLN A 88 0.57 8.74 -8.95
CA GLN A 88 0.96 10.02 -9.51
C GLN A 88 1.16 9.90 -11.03
N GLN A 89 1.46 11.02 -11.69
CA GLN A 89 1.64 11.05 -13.13
C GLN A 89 2.75 10.06 -13.57
N PRO A 90 2.48 9.19 -14.57
CA PRO A 90 3.46 8.28 -15.12
C PRO A 90 4.71 9.01 -15.64
N VAL A 91 5.91 8.49 -15.33
CA VAL A 91 7.18 9.05 -15.85
C VAL A 91 7.37 8.70 -17.32
N ALA A 92 6.78 7.58 -17.78
CA ALA A 92 6.79 7.12 -19.16
C ALA A 92 5.49 6.35 -19.48
N PRO A 93 5.09 6.24 -20.77
CA PRO A 93 4.03 5.34 -21.20
C PRO A 93 4.29 3.91 -20.71
N GLY A 94 3.28 3.27 -20.14
CA GLY A 94 3.40 1.90 -19.59
C GLY A 94 4.08 1.80 -18.22
N HIS A 95 4.36 2.92 -17.54
CA HIS A 95 4.89 2.91 -16.17
C HIS A 95 3.94 2.19 -15.21
N CYS A 96 4.47 1.19 -14.50
CA CYS A 96 3.77 0.44 -13.45
C CYS A 96 4.71 0.19 -12.26
N CYS A 97 4.12 -0.07 -11.10
CA CYS A 97 4.82 -0.39 -9.86
C CYS A 97 4.56 -1.85 -9.50
N LEU A 98 5.63 -2.64 -9.33
CA LEU A 98 5.57 -3.98 -8.75
C LEU A 98 5.83 -3.87 -7.26
N LEU A 99 4.89 -4.34 -6.44
CA LEU A 99 4.92 -4.19 -5.00
C LEU A 99 4.62 -5.52 -4.32
N PRO A 100 5.32 -5.88 -3.23
CA PRO A 100 4.88 -6.94 -2.35
C PRO A 100 3.56 -6.55 -1.66
N MET A 101 2.74 -7.54 -1.33
CA MET A 101 1.49 -7.33 -0.58
C MET A 101 1.73 -6.89 0.86
N GLN A 102 2.84 -7.34 1.46
CA GLN A 102 3.29 -6.90 2.78
C GLN A 102 4.26 -5.73 2.65
N GLY A 103 4.23 -4.80 3.60
CA GLY A 103 5.11 -3.62 3.67
C GLY A 103 6.56 -3.98 4.02
N MET A 104 7.17 -4.93 3.31
CA MET A 104 8.52 -5.40 3.59
C MET A 104 9.56 -4.50 2.94
N GLN A 105 10.52 -4.05 3.76
CA GLN A 105 11.71 -3.35 3.30
C GLN A 105 12.56 -4.29 2.42
N SER A 106 13.16 -3.73 1.36
CA SER A 106 13.86 -4.39 0.24
C SER A 106 15.00 -5.38 0.57
N LYS A 107 15.32 -5.64 1.85
CA LYS A 107 16.54 -6.40 2.23
C LYS A 107 16.29 -7.84 2.67
N ASN A 108 15.09 -8.19 3.14
CA ASN A 108 14.72 -9.55 3.57
C ASN A 108 13.38 -9.94 2.93
N VAL A 109 13.36 -9.98 1.60
CA VAL A 109 12.17 -10.40 0.85
C VAL A 109 12.31 -11.90 0.59
N ASP A 110 11.30 -12.69 0.96
CA ASP A 110 11.29 -14.13 0.76
C ASP A 110 11.47 -14.49 -0.72
N ASP A 111 12.11 -15.63 -0.97
CA ASP A 111 12.39 -16.10 -2.33
C ASP A 111 11.11 -16.26 -3.17
N ASP A 112 10.00 -16.63 -2.53
CA ASP A 112 8.69 -16.74 -3.18
C ASP A 112 8.20 -15.38 -3.71
N VAL A 113 8.32 -14.32 -2.92
CA VAL A 113 7.96 -12.96 -3.34
C VAL A 113 8.88 -12.51 -4.49
N TRP A 114 10.18 -12.79 -4.39
CA TRP A 114 11.13 -12.47 -5.46
C TRP A 114 10.84 -13.24 -6.75
N GLN A 115 10.42 -14.50 -6.65
CA GLN A 115 10.07 -15.32 -7.79
C GLN A 115 8.84 -14.77 -8.50
N GLU A 116 7.82 -14.32 -7.75
CA GLU A 116 6.66 -13.64 -8.33
C GLU A 116 7.04 -12.33 -9.04
N ILE A 117 7.87 -11.50 -8.41
CA ILE A 117 8.37 -10.25 -9.02
C ILE A 117 9.12 -10.56 -10.32
N ARG A 118 9.96 -11.60 -10.36
CA ARG A 118 10.67 -12.02 -11.58
C ARG A 118 9.69 -12.48 -12.66
N ASN A 119 8.61 -13.18 -12.30
CA ASN A 119 7.59 -13.62 -13.25
C ASN A 119 6.86 -12.41 -13.85
N PHE A 120 6.46 -11.43 -13.03
CA PHE A 120 5.89 -10.17 -13.52
C PHE A 120 6.83 -9.45 -14.50
N LYS A 121 8.12 -9.32 -14.14
CA LYS A 121 9.12 -8.70 -15.02
C LYS A 121 9.23 -9.40 -16.38
N LYS A 122 9.29 -10.74 -16.39
CA LYS A 122 9.33 -11.52 -17.65
C LYS A 122 8.11 -11.25 -18.53
N CYS A 123 6.91 -11.26 -17.95
CA CYS A 123 5.67 -10.98 -18.67
C CYS A 123 5.65 -9.56 -19.26
N LEU A 124 6.07 -8.55 -18.48
CA LEU A 124 6.12 -7.17 -18.94
C LEU A 124 7.15 -6.97 -20.07
N ILE A 125 8.35 -7.55 -19.94
CA ILE A 125 9.37 -7.51 -20.99
C ILE A 125 8.84 -8.13 -22.29
N MET A 126 8.19 -9.30 -22.20
CA MET A 126 7.58 -9.95 -23.37
C MET A 126 6.43 -9.13 -23.96
N MET A 127 5.67 -8.40 -23.13
CA MET A 127 4.60 -7.52 -23.59
C MET A 127 5.16 -6.34 -24.38
N PHE A 128 6.13 -5.61 -23.83
CA PHE A 128 6.73 -4.46 -24.51
C PHE A 128 7.52 -4.86 -25.76
N ALA A 129 8.23 -5.99 -25.74
CA ALA A 129 8.93 -6.50 -26.92
C ALA A 129 7.98 -6.88 -28.07
N LYS A 130 6.70 -7.15 -27.78
CA LYS A 130 5.66 -7.38 -28.80
C LYS A 130 5.00 -6.10 -29.30
N GLN A 131 5.03 -5.02 -28.52
CA GLN A 131 4.45 -3.72 -28.88
C GLN A 131 5.39 -2.86 -29.73
N GLU A 132 6.70 -3.10 -29.66
CA GLU A 132 7.71 -2.47 -30.54
C GLU A 132 7.82 -3.15 -31.93
N LYS A 133 6.86 -4.00 -32.29
CA LYS A 133 6.66 -4.57 -33.63
C LYS A 133 5.33 -4.12 -34.20
#